data_AF-A0A7S2Y0P4-F1
#
_entry.id   AF-A0A7S2Y0P4-F1
#
_cell.length_a   1.000
_cell.length_b   1.000
_cell.length_c   1.000
_cell.angle_alpha   90.00
_cell.angle_beta   90.00
_cell.angle_gamma   90.00
#
_symmetry.space_group_name_H-M   'P 1'
#
loop_
_entity.id
_entity.type
_entity.pdbx_description
1 polymer ?
#
loop_
_entity_poly.entity_id
_entity_poly.type
_entity_poly.pdbx_seq_one_letter_code
_entity_poly.pdbx_strand_id
1 'polypeptide(L)'
;PAGVNNMGDTMVAYPLARMKQVFKRRYLLRPSAIEVLLESGDSALFNFQTRVIRDQVYDLVLSQPCLARVKQERLADVTRSWQRGQLSNYDYLVHLNVCADRSVNDLTQYPVFPWVLADFTSPRLDLNKPETFRDLSKPIGALNEERLSHFRERFEQMPRQEEGE
;
A
#
# COMPACT_ATOMS: atom_id res chain seq x y z
N PRO A 1 -3.11 28.69 26.68
CA PRO A 1 -2.09 27.65 26.44
C PRO A 1 -2.45 26.38 27.23
N ALA A 2 -2.98 25.36 26.55
CA ALA A 2 -3.25 24.07 27.20
C ALA A 2 -1.92 23.48 27.66
N GLY A 3 -1.82 23.17 28.96
CA GLY A 3 -0.65 22.52 29.54
C GLY A 3 -0.41 21.18 28.85
N VAL A 4 0.82 20.94 28.43
CA VAL A 4 1.24 19.69 27.79
C VAL A 4 1.18 18.59 28.85
N ASN A 5 0.07 17.85 28.90
CA ASN A 5 -0.20 16.76 29.85
C ASN A 5 0.58 15.45 29.53
N ASN A 6 1.81 15.56 29.01
CA ASN A 6 2.59 14.41 28.56
C ASN A 6 3.91 14.29 29.35
N MET A 7 3.88 14.45 30.68
CA MET A 7 5.05 14.11 31.50
C MET A 7 5.16 12.58 31.65
N GLY A 8 6.03 11.95 30.86
CA GLY A 8 6.36 10.52 30.95
C GLY A 8 6.22 9.75 29.64
N ASP A 9 5.50 10.31 28.66
CA ASP A 9 5.36 9.69 27.35
C ASP A 9 6.57 10.00 26.46
N THR A 10 7.06 8.96 25.77
CA THR A 10 8.09 9.13 24.74
C THR A 10 7.54 10.01 23.63
N MET A 11 7.95 11.27 23.60
CA MET A 11 7.63 12.17 22.50
C MET A 11 8.48 11.85 21.28
N VAL A 12 7.82 11.39 20.22
CA VAL A 12 8.45 11.22 18.90
C VAL A 12 8.16 12.46 18.06
N ALA A 13 9.22 13.14 17.61
CA ALA A 13 9.11 14.31 16.76
C ALA A 13 9.45 13.96 15.31
N TYR A 14 8.63 14.42 14.37
CA TYR A 14 8.83 14.27 12.92
C TYR A 14 9.11 15.64 12.30
N PRO A 15 10.39 16.02 12.07
CA PRO A 15 10.71 17.33 11.52
C PRO A 15 10.14 17.49 10.12
N LEU A 16 9.33 18.54 9.89
CA LEU A 16 8.73 18.82 8.59
C LEU A 16 9.79 18.90 7.49
N ALA A 17 10.93 19.54 7.77
CA ALA A 17 12.03 19.66 6.81
C ALA A 17 12.61 18.33 6.34
N ARG A 18 12.35 17.20 7.03
CA ARG A 18 12.80 15.85 6.64
C ARG A 18 11.70 14.99 6.03
N MET A 19 10.48 15.49 5.88
CA MET A 19 9.41 14.75 5.22
C MET A 19 9.65 14.75 3.71
N LYS A 20 9.70 13.54 3.15
CA LYS A 20 9.87 13.28 1.72
C LYS A 20 8.52 13.24 1.01
N GLN A 21 7.54 12.54 1.60
CA GLN A 21 6.20 12.39 1.03
C GLN A 21 5.14 12.43 2.14
N VAL A 22 3.95 12.91 1.79
CA VAL A 22 2.77 12.94 2.65
C VAL A 22 1.61 12.36 1.86
N PHE A 23 0.97 11.32 2.39
CA PHE A 23 -0.10 10.59 1.72
C PHE A 23 -1.39 10.73 2.49
N LYS A 24 -2.49 11.05 1.79
CA LYS A 24 -3.83 10.79 2.30
C LYS A 24 -4.04 9.27 2.32
N ARG A 25 -4.52 8.74 3.45
CA ARG A 25 -4.73 7.29 3.66
C ARG A 25 -6.14 6.98 4.15
N ARG A 26 -6.48 5.69 4.06
CA ARG A 26 -7.66 5.10 4.71
C ARG A 26 -7.24 4.34 5.97
N TYR A 27 -8.06 4.41 7.02
CA TYR A 27 -7.95 3.56 8.20
C TYR A 27 -9.32 2.92 8.45
N LEU A 28 -9.36 1.58 8.57
CA LEU A 28 -10.61 0.82 8.61
C LEU A 28 -11.57 1.20 7.46
N LEU A 29 -11.01 1.32 6.25
CA LEU A 29 -11.70 1.74 5.02
C LEU A 29 -12.29 3.17 5.03
N ARG A 30 -12.05 3.96 6.08
CA ARG A 30 -12.49 5.37 6.16
C ARG A 30 -11.35 6.30 5.74
N PRO A 31 -11.59 7.34 4.92
CA PRO A 31 -10.55 8.28 4.47
C PRO A 31 -10.18 9.29 5.57
N SER A 32 -9.71 8.79 6.70
CA SER A 32 -9.47 9.55 7.93
C SER A 32 -8.02 9.56 8.37
N ALA A 33 -7.06 9.07 7.56
CA ALA A 33 -5.66 9.00 7.95
C ALA A 33 -4.72 9.79 7.02
N ILE A 34 -3.52 10.10 7.52
CA ILE A 34 -2.35 10.61 6.80
C ILE A 34 -1.16 9.72 7.13
N GLU A 35 -0.34 9.41 6.13
CA GLU A 35 0.97 8.81 6.35
C GLU A 35 2.07 9.76 5.90
N VAL A 36 3.09 9.93 6.73
CA VAL A 36 4.30 10.70 6.40
C VAL A 36 5.45 9.73 6.18
N LEU A 37 6.21 9.96 5.11
CA LEU A 37 7.45 9.23 4.81
C LEU A 37 8.61 10.21 4.93
N LEU A 38 9.61 9.85 5.73
CA LEU A 38 10.83 10.63 5.91
C LEU A 38 11.89 10.27 4.86
N GLU A 39 12.88 11.15 4.70
CA GLU A 39 14.05 10.90 3.85
C GLU A 39 14.88 9.69 4.31
N SER A 40 14.85 9.35 5.60
CA SER A 40 15.52 8.16 6.15
C SER A 40 14.87 6.85 5.70
N GLY A 41 13.64 6.89 5.17
CA GLY A 41 12.82 5.71 4.85
C GLY A 41 11.82 5.35 5.94
N ASP A 42 11.94 5.94 7.14
CA ASP A 42 10.96 5.76 8.21
C ASP A 42 9.62 6.40 7.85
N SER A 43 8.52 5.79 8.28
CA SER A 43 7.18 6.34 8.08
C SER A 43 6.33 6.26 9.34
N ALA A 44 5.33 7.14 9.41
CA ALA A 44 4.35 7.16 10.48
C ALA A 44 2.94 7.40 9.94
N LEU A 45 1.99 6.61 10.42
CA LEU A 45 0.57 6.70 10.08
C LEU A 45 -0.19 7.37 11.24
N PHE A 46 -0.93 8.43 10.91
CA PHE A 46 -1.77 9.17 11.84
C PHE A 46 -3.23 9.03 11.41
N ASN A 47 -4.07 8.46 12.27
CA ASN A 47 -5.51 8.43 12.06
C ASN A 47 -6.18 9.59 12.81
N PHE A 48 -7.16 10.20 12.15
CA PHE A 48 -7.95 11.31 12.67
C PHE A 48 -9.40 10.87 12.88
N GLN A 49 -10.15 11.64 13.66
CA GLN A 49 -11.55 11.32 13.96
C GLN A 49 -12.44 11.38 12.71
N THR A 50 -12.18 12.32 11.80
CA THR A 50 -12.99 12.54 10.59
C THR A 50 -12.13 12.86 9.37
N ARG A 51 -12.68 12.61 8.18
CA ARG A 51 -12.09 13.07 6.91
C ARG A 51 -11.83 14.57 6.90
N VAL A 52 -12.72 15.36 7.50
CA VAL A 52 -12.62 16.83 7.52
C VAL A 52 -11.40 17.28 8.30
N ILE A 53 -11.18 16.73 9.50
CA ILE A 53 -9.99 17.05 10.30
C ILE A 53 -8.73 16.58 9.58
N ARG A 54 -8.76 15.38 9.00
CA ARG A 54 -7.66 14.85 8.17
C ARG A 54 -7.30 15.84 7.05
N ASP A 55 -8.28 16.26 6.26
CA ASP A 55 -8.05 17.16 5.12
C ASP A 55 -7.49 18.51 5.59
N GLN A 56 -8.03 19.09 6.69
CA GLN A 56 -7.49 20.32 7.28
C GLN A 56 -6.02 20.20 7.71
N VAL A 57 -5.67 19.11 8.41
CA VAL A 57 -4.27 18.86 8.84
C VAL A 57 -3.36 18.65 7.63
N TYR A 58 -3.82 17.89 6.63
CA TYR A 58 -3.06 17.65 5.41
C TYR A 58 -2.75 18.96 4.68
N ASP A 59 -3.74 19.82 4.50
CA ASP A 59 -3.58 21.11 3.82
C ASP A 59 -2.67 22.05 4.62
N LEU A 60 -2.80 22.08 5.96
CA LEU A 60 -1.92 22.85 6.83
C LEU A 60 -0.46 22.40 6.72
N VAL A 61 -0.21 21.08 6.71
CA VAL A 61 1.14 20.51 6.54
C VAL A 61 1.70 20.90 5.18
N LEU A 62 0.96 20.70 4.08
CA LEU A 62 1.48 21.00 2.74
C LEU A 62 1.62 22.50 2.45
N SER A 63 0.93 23.38 3.18
CA SER A 63 1.12 24.83 3.09
C SER A 63 2.49 25.31 3.62
N GLN A 64 3.24 24.45 4.32
CA GLN A 64 4.53 24.83 4.90
C GLN A 64 5.61 24.98 3.82
N PRO A 65 6.39 26.08 3.79
CA PRO A 65 7.37 26.34 2.74
C PRO A 65 8.43 25.23 2.57
N CYS A 66 8.84 24.59 3.67
CA CYS A 66 9.83 23.50 3.64
C CYS A 66 9.35 22.23 2.91
N LEU A 67 8.04 22.12 2.66
CA LEU A 67 7.40 21.00 1.97
C LEU A 67 7.03 21.31 0.52
N ALA A 68 7.39 22.47 -0.02
CA ALA A 68 7.16 22.81 -1.43
C ALA A 68 7.78 21.80 -2.42
N ARG A 69 8.80 21.05 -1.98
CA ARG A 69 9.46 19.99 -2.74
C ARG A 69 8.72 18.65 -2.74
N VAL A 70 7.75 18.46 -1.83
CA VAL A 70 6.97 17.22 -1.75
C VAL A 70 6.06 17.18 -2.97
N LYS A 71 6.44 16.38 -3.95
CA LYS A 71 5.64 16.12 -5.15
C LYS A 71 5.03 14.74 -5.07
N GLN A 72 3.74 14.66 -5.39
CA GLN A 72 3.10 13.38 -5.61
C GLN A 72 3.48 12.91 -7.01
N GLU A 73 4.23 11.82 -7.08
CA GLU A 73 4.55 11.18 -8.35
C GLU A 73 3.28 10.65 -9.00
N ARG A 74 3.12 10.89 -10.30
CA ARG A 74 1.98 10.35 -11.05
C ARG A 74 2.29 8.92 -11.43
N LEU A 75 1.35 8.02 -11.17
CA LEU A 75 1.47 6.60 -11.52
C LEU A 75 1.90 6.40 -12.98
N ALA A 76 1.33 7.17 -13.92
CA ALA A 76 1.68 7.08 -15.33
C ALA A 76 3.17 7.35 -15.64
N ASP A 77 3.81 8.26 -14.91
CA ASP A 77 5.22 8.60 -15.11
C ASP A 77 6.13 7.48 -14.58
N VAL A 78 5.74 6.91 -13.44
CA VAL A 78 6.42 5.76 -12.83
C VAL A 78 6.25 4.50 -13.68
N THR A 79 5.05 4.23 -14.19
CA THR A 79 4.79 3.13 -15.13
C THR A 79 5.67 3.23 -16.39
N ARG A 80 5.83 4.43 -16.97
CA ARG A 80 6.70 4.60 -18.14
C ARG A 80 8.17 4.35 -17.80
N SER A 81 8.62 4.74 -16.62
CA SER A 81 10.00 4.51 -16.16
C SER A 81 10.26 3.00 -15.97
N TRP A 82 9.31 2.28 -15.37
CA TRP A 82 9.35 0.82 -15.26
C TRP A 82 9.37 0.13 -16.64
N GLN A 83 8.49 0.52 -17.57
CA GLN A 83 8.48 -0.02 -18.93
C GLN A 83 9.79 0.20 -19.70
N ARG A 84 10.52 1.27 -19.38
CA ARG A 84 11.85 1.57 -19.94
C ARG A 84 13.00 0.84 -19.23
N GLY A 85 12.72 0.03 -18.22
CA GLY A 85 13.74 -0.64 -17.40
C GLY A 85 14.51 0.27 -16.45
N GLN A 86 14.02 1.49 -16.21
CA GLN A 86 14.65 2.47 -15.30
C GLN A 86 14.25 2.23 -13.83
N LEU A 87 13.22 1.42 -13.59
CA LEU A 87 12.78 0.98 -12.27
C LEU A 87 12.70 -0.54 -12.24
N SER A 88 13.08 -1.13 -11.11
CA SER A 88 12.93 -2.57 -10.91
C SER A 88 11.46 -2.97 -10.75
N ASN A 89 11.14 -4.25 -10.96
CA ASN A 89 9.81 -4.78 -10.67
C ASN A 89 9.42 -4.58 -9.20
N TYR A 90 10.38 -4.68 -8.28
CA TYR A 90 10.14 -4.47 -6.86
C TYR A 90 9.72 -3.03 -6.57
N ASP A 91 10.49 -2.05 -7.05
CA ASP A 91 10.20 -0.62 -6.82
C ASP A 91 8.86 -0.22 -7.44
N TYR A 92 8.56 -0.75 -8.63
CA TYR A 92 7.29 -0.51 -9.28
C TYR A 92 6.11 -1.10 -8.48
N LEU A 93 6.24 -2.33 -7.96
CA LEU A 93 5.23 -2.94 -7.10
C LEU A 93 5.06 -2.20 -5.77
N VAL A 94 6.15 -1.71 -5.16
CA VAL A 94 6.09 -0.85 -3.97
C VAL A 94 5.26 0.40 -4.29
N HIS A 95 5.53 1.06 -5.43
CA HIS A 95 4.79 2.25 -5.84
C HIS A 95 3.31 1.95 -6.08
N LEU A 96 2.97 0.84 -6.75
CA LEU A 96 1.58 0.42 -6.93
C LEU A 96 0.87 0.19 -5.59
N ASN A 97 1.54 -0.44 -4.63
CA ASN A 97 1.01 -0.64 -3.28
C ASN A 97 0.73 0.71 -2.60
N VAL A 98 1.64 1.67 -2.70
CA VAL A 98 1.45 3.04 -2.18
C VAL A 98 0.26 3.73 -2.83
N CYS A 99 0.11 3.64 -4.16
CA CYS A 99 -1.04 4.22 -4.87
C CYS A 99 -2.38 3.55 -4.48
N ALA A 100 -2.35 2.29 -4.06
CA ALA A 100 -3.52 1.53 -3.62
C ALA A 100 -3.87 1.73 -2.13
N ASP A 101 -3.29 2.74 -1.47
CA ASP A 101 -3.40 3.02 -0.02
C ASP A 101 -2.79 1.96 0.91
N ARG A 102 -1.91 1.10 0.42
CA ARG A 102 -1.25 0.12 1.28
C ARG A 102 -0.08 0.76 2.04
N SER A 103 0.10 0.33 3.29
CA SER A 103 1.10 0.85 4.21
C SER A 103 1.65 -0.26 5.09
N VAL A 104 2.95 -0.22 5.37
CA VAL A 104 3.60 -1.12 6.34
C VAL A 104 3.16 -0.84 7.78
N ASN A 105 2.56 0.33 8.03
CA ASN A 105 2.06 0.75 9.33
C ASN A 105 0.61 0.30 9.61
N ASP A 106 -0.09 -0.25 8.62
CA ASP A 106 -1.44 -0.82 8.78
C ASP A 106 -1.44 -2.29 8.35
N LEU A 107 -1.46 -3.21 9.32
CA LEU A 107 -1.47 -4.65 9.06
C LEU A 107 -2.70 -5.11 8.24
N THR A 108 -3.83 -4.39 8.32
CA THR A 108 -5.04 -4.73 7.56
C THR A 108 -4.96 -4.29 6.10
N GLN A 109 -4.05 -3.35 5.79
CA GLN A 109 -3.79 -2.80 4.47
C GLN A 109 -2.31 -2.94 4.07
N TYR A 110 -1.68 -4.04 4.50
CA TYR A 110 -0.26 -4.27 4.25
C TYR A 110 0.06 -4.39 2.74
N PRO A 111 1.27 -4.00 2.29
CA PRO A 111 1.69 -4.20 0.90
C PRO A 111 1.56 -5.66 0.46
N VAL A 112 1.07 -5.87 -0.76
CA VAL A 112 0.88 -7.19 -1.38
C VAL A 112 1.89 -7.36 -2.50
N PHE A 113 2.56 -8.50 -2.47
CA PHE A 113 3.46 -8.95 -3.52
C PHE A 113 3.01 -10.32 -4.02
N PRO A 114 3.15 -10.59 -5.33
CA PRO A 114 2.81 -11.90 -5.87
C PRO A 114 3.82 -12.95 -5.41
N TRP A 115 3.35 -14.17 -5.19
CA TRP A 115 4.23 -15.33 -5.23
C TRP A 115 4.80 -15.45 -6.64
N VAL A 116 6.12 -15.57 -6.77
CA VAL A 116 6.79 -15.66 -8.09
C VAL A 116 7.22 -17.09 -8.39
N LEU A 117 7.78 -17.77 -7.40
CA LEU A 117 8.21 -19.16 -7.53
C LEU A 117 7.05 -20.13 -7.26
N ALA A 118 7.06 -21.24 -7.98
CA ALA A 118 6.16 -22.38 -7.80
C ALA A 118 6.91 -23.63 -7.31
N ASP A 119 8.21 -23.75 -7.61
CA ASP A 119 9.05 -24.87 -7.19
C ASP A 119 9.79 -24.56 -5.88
N PHE A 120 9.41 -25.28 -4.82
CA PHE A 120 10.05 -25.25 -3.51
C PHE A 120 10.56 -26.63 -3.05
N THR A 121 10.56 -27.62 -3.95
CA THR A 121 10.91 -29.01 -3.62
C THR A 121 12.21 -29.45 -4.27
N SER A 122 12.55 -28.88 -5.43
CA SER A 122 13.82 -29.19 -6.10
C SER A 122 15.02 -28.73 -5.26
N PRO A 123 16.11 -29.53 -5.22
CA PRO A 123 17.33 -29.16 -4.48
C PRO A 123 18.07 -27.97 -5.12
N ARG A 124 17.82 -27.71 -6.40
CA ARG A 124 18.34 -26.55 -7.13
C ARG A 124 17.23 -25.95 -7.98
N LEU A 125 17.14 -24.63 -7.97
CA LEU A 125 16.13 -23.88 -8.70
C LEU A 125 16.64 -23.55 -10.11
N ASP A 126 15.97 -24.04 -11.14
CA ASP A 126 16.28 -23.70 -12.54
C ASP A 126 15.41 -22.54 -13.02
N LEU A 127 16.01 -21.36 -13.17
CA LEU A 127 15.30 -20.15 -13.59
C LEU A 127 15.00 -20.10 -15.10
N ASN A 128 15.47 -21.07 -15.90
CA ASN A 128 15.11 -21.18 -17.31
C ASN A 128 13.87 -22.06 -17.53
N LYS A 129 13.45 -22.78 -16.48
CA LYS A 129 12.32 -23.69 -16.52
C LYS A 129 11.01 -22.92 -16.24
N PRO A 130 10.05 -22.87 -17.17
CA PRO A 130 8.79 -22.13 -16.94
C PRO A 130 8.00 -22.62 -15.72
N GLU A 131 8.03 -23.92 -15.44
CA GLU A 131 7.31 -24.53 -14.30
C GLU A 131 7.87 -24.12 -12.93
N THR A 132 9.07 -23.53 -12.89
CA THR A 132 9.64 -22.95 -11.68
C THR A 132 8.90 -21.69 -11.25
N PHE A 133 8.19 -21.03 -12.17
CA PHE A 133 7.46 -19.80 -11.91
C PHE A 133 5.96 -20.05 -11.83
N ARG A 134 5.31 -19.27 -10.97
CA ARG A 134 3.86 -19.25 -10.88
C ARG A 134 3.28 -18.50 -12.08
N ASP A 135 2.20 -19.02 -12.64
CA ASP A 135 1.38 -18.29 -13.61
C ASP A 135 0.80 -17.02 -12.96
N LEU A 136 1.36 -15.86 -13.31
CA LEU A 136 0.97 -14.55 -12.76
C LEU A 136 -0.37 -14.04 -13.31
N SER A 137 -0.91 -14.65 -14.38
CA SER A 137 -2.22 -14.27 -14.95
C SER A 137 -3.39 -14.76 -14.10
N LYS A 138 -3.16 -15.76 -13.24
CA LYS A 138 -4.16 -16.36 -12.36
C LYS A 138 -4.00 -15.87 -10.90
N PRO A 139 -5.11 -15.67 -10.16
CA PRO A 139 -5.04 -15.51 -8.71
C PRO A 139 -4.66 -16.83 -8.02
N ILE A 140 -4.19 -16.77 -6.76
CA ILE A 140 -3.78 -17.96 -5.99
C ILE A 140 -4.88 -19.03 -5.97
N GLY A 141 -6.13 -18.63 -5.75
CA GLY A 141 -7.27 -19.54 -5.68
C GLY A 141 -7.49 -20.37 -6.96
N ALA A 142 -7.07 -19.85 -8.12
CA ALA A 142 -7.27 -20.44 -9.44
C ALA A 142 -6.08 -21.26 -9.98
N LEU A 143 -5.02 -21.43 -9.18
CA LEU A 143 -3.84 -22.23 -9.59
C LEU A 143 -4.13 -23.74 -9.59
N ASN A 144 -4.99 -24.19 -8.68
CA ASN A 144 -5.40 -25.58 -8.58
C ASN A 144 -6.82 -25.69 -9.14
N GLU A 145 -7.00 -26.54 -10.15
CA GLU A 145 -8.27 -26.65 -10.89
C GLU A 145 -9.42 -27.22 -10.05
N GLU A 146 -9.14 -28.16 -9.14
CA GLU A 146 -10.15 -28.70 -8.20
C GLU A 146 -10.62 -27.61 -7.21
N ARG A 147 -9.68 -26.83 -6.68
CA ARG A 147 -10.02 -25.70 -5.81
C ARG A 147 -10.79 -24.62 -6.58
N LEU A 148 -10.44 -24.41 -7.86
CA LEU A 148 -11.12 -23.46 -8.73
C LEU A 148 -12.56 -23.90 -9.03
N SER A 149 -12.81 -25.18 -9.31
CA SER A 149 -14.17 -25.69 -9.55
C SER A 149 -15.05 -25.48 -8.32
N HIS A 150 -14.53 -25.81 -7.13
CA HIS A 150 -15.25 -25.57 -5.87
C HIS A 150 -15.55 -24.07 -5.64
N PHE A 151 -14.61 -23.17 -5.95
CA PHE A 151 -14.88 -21.73 -5.84
C PHE A 151 -15.95 -21.23 -6.82
N ARG A 152 -15.98 -21.78 -8.04
CA ARG A 152 -17.02 -21.44 -9.04
C ARG A 152 -18.39 -21.93 -8.61
N GLU A 153 -18.51 -23.18 -8.18
CA GLU A 153 -19.76 -23.74 -7.65
C GLU A 153 -20.29 -22.91 -6.48
N ARG A 154 -19.42 -22.54 -5.53
CA ARG A 154 -19.80 -21.69 -4.40
C ARG A 154 -20.28 -20.31 -4.85
N PHE A 155 -19.64 -19.71 -5.84
CA PHE A 155 -20.04 -18.40 -6.37
C PHE A 155 -21.42 -18.47 -7.05
N GLU A 156 -21.69 -19.54 -7.82
CA GLU A 156 -22.98 -19.75 -8.47
C GLU A 156 -24.12 -20.02 -7.48
N GLN A 157 -23.82 -20.67 -6.36
CA GLN A 157 -24.77 -20.93 -5.27
C GLN A 157 -25.02 -19.71 -4.37
N MET A 158 -24.18 -18.67 -4.43
CA MET A 158 -24.41 -17.47 -3.63
C MET A 158 -25.68 -16.75 -4.12
N PRO A 159 -26.63 -16.44 -3.22
CA PRO A 159 -27.79 -15.64 -3.59
C PRO A 159 -27.28 -14.29 -4.12
N ARG A 160 -27.78 -13.89 -5.29
CA ARG A 160 -27.56 -12.53 -5.77
C ARG A 160 -28.21 -11.62 -4.73
N GLN A 161 -27.45 -10.63 -4.23
CA GLN A 161 -28.07 -9.58 -3.42
C GLN A 161 -29.20 -8.98 -4.26
N GLU A 162 -30.44 -9.19 -3.85
CA GLU A 162 -31.55 -8.35 -4.30
C GLU A 162 -31.14 -6.92 -3.97
N GLU A 163 -31.13 -6.07 -5.01
CA GLU A 163 -30.83 -4.66 -4.89
C GLU A 163 -31.77 -4.07 -3.84
N GLY A 164 -31.25 -3.81 -2.63
CA GLY A 164 -32.00 -3.14 -1.59
C GLY A 164 -32.32 -1.72 -2.06
N GLU A 165 -33.58 -1.50 -2.41
CA GLU A 165 -34.22 -0.18 -2.50
C GLU A 165 -34.07 0.62 -1.20
#